data_AF-A0A5N7WIM7-F1
#
_entry.id   AF-A0A5N7WIM7-F1
#
_cell.length_a   1.000
_cell.length_b   1.000
_cell.length_c   1.000
_cell.angle_alpha   90.00
_cell.angle_beta   90.00
_cell.angle_gamma   90.00
#
_symmetry.space_group_name_H-M   'P 1'
#
loop_
_entity.id
_entity.type
_entity.pdbx_description
1 polymer ?
#
loop_
_entity_poly.entity_id
_entity_poly.type
_entity_poly.pdbx_seq_one_letter_code
_entity_poly.pdbx_strand_id
1 'polypeptide(L)'
;MDKLSLLKRNGIFLKFIKVEMRDYVMCATAVYSNPIAIKFIPPQHLDDEILEHVIHAGEKYVDLIPKEFLSDYHFHLIRELYPYAQILSNEPIRLNSNGLKALEQVYDIIGYPQFKKFA
;
A
#
# COMPACT_ATOMS: atom_id res chain seq x y z
N MET A 1 21.93 25.67 2.96
CA MET A 1 21.18 24.47 3.37
C MET A 1 20.93 23.65 2.12
N ASP A 2 21.39 22.42 2.07
CA ASP A 2 21.31 21.57 0.87
C ASP A 2 19.90 20.98 0.69
N LYS A 3 19.46 20.69 -0.55
CA LYS A 3 18.13 20.14 -0.85
C LYS A 3 17.87 18.84 -0.11
N LEU A 4 18.85 17.92 -0.08
CA LEU A 4 18.70 16.66 0.64
C LEU A 4 18.58 16.89 2.15
N SER A 5 19.27 17.90 2.70
CA SER A 5 19.14 18.24 4.12
C SER A 5 17.73 18.75 4.49
N LEU A 6 17.05 19.44 3.56
CA LEU A 6 15.64 19.82 3.74
C LEU A 6 14.73 18.59 3.69
N LEU A 7 14.90 17.73 2.68
CA LEU A 7 14.09 16.52 2.52
C LEU A 7 14.24 15.57 3.71
N LYS A 8 15.46 15.38 4.24
CA LYS A 8 15.70 14.59 5.46
C LYS A 8 14.94 15.09 6.68
N ARG A 9 14.68 16.41 6.78
CA ARG A 9 13.89 16.98 7.89
C ARG A 9 12.39 16.79 7.67
N ASN A 10 11.92 16.95 6.44
CA ASN A 10 10.53 16.72 6.06
C ASN A 10 10.41 16.52 4.54
N GLY A 11 10.06 15.30 4.11
CA GLY A 11 9.92 14.94 2.71
C GLY A 11 8.88 15.73 1.93
N ILE A 12 7.90 16.37 2.60
CA ILE A 12 6.90 17.22 1.95
C ILE A 12 7.54 18.37 1.16
N PHE A 13 8.76 18.79 1.51
CA PHE A 13 9.46 19.84 0.77
C PHE A 13 9.77 19.46 -0.69
N LEU A 14 9.67 18.18 -1.07
CA LEU A 14 9.78 17.73 -2.46
C LEU A 14 8.78 18.45 -3.39
N LYS A 15 7.60 18.84 -2.86
CA LYS A 15 6.57 19.57 -3.62
C LYS A 15 7.04 20.92 -4.19
N PHE A 16 8.06 21.53 -3.59
CA PHE A 16 8.64 22.80 -4.04
C PHE A 16 9.77 22.63 -5.06
N ILE A 17 10.22 21.39 -5.30
CA ILE A 17 11.20 21.07 -6.34
C ILE A 17 10.42 20.74 -7.62
N LYS A 18 10.77 21.38 -8.74
CA LYS A 18 10.16 21.11 -10.05
C LYS A 18 10.33 19.64 -10.42
N VAL A 19 9.32 19.05 -11.08
CA VAL A 19 9.27 17.61 -11.39
C VAL A 19 10.51 17.16 -12.16
N GLU A 20 10.97 17.95 -13.12
CA GLU A 20 12.12 17.65 -13.99
C GLU A 20 13.47 17.68 -13.24
N MET A 21 13.49 18.23 -12.02
CA MET A 21 14.65 18.32 -11.15
C MET A 21 14.66 17.28 -10.04
N ARG A 22 13.63 16.41 -9.97
CA ARG A 22 13.54 15.34 -8.98
C ARG A 22 14.30 14.13 -9.49
N ASP A 23 15.40 13.80 -8.83
CA ASP A 23 16.06 12.51 -9.02
C ASP A 23 15.52 11.47 -8.04
N TYR A 24 15.94 10.22 -8.24
CA TYR A 24 15.54 9.10 -7.40
C TYR A 24 15.92 9.31 -5.93
N VAL A 25 17.15 9.79 -5.66
CA VAL A 25 17.66 9.98 -4.29
C VAL A 25 16.82 11.01 -3.53
N MET A 26 16.39 12.09 -4.18
CA MET A 26 15.48 13.07 -3.60
C MET A 26 14.11 12.45 -3.30
N CYS A 27 13.57 11.66 -4.23
CA CYS A 27 12.27 10.99 -4.06
C CYS A 27 12.30 9.99 -2.90
N ALA A 28 13.28 9.10 -2.87
CA ALA A 28 13.47 8.14 -1.79
C ALA A 28 13.69 8.84 -0.44
N THR A 29 14.59 9.83 -0.38
CA THR A 29 14.82 10.63 0.85
C THR A 29 13.54 11.29 1.36
N ALA A 30 12.71 11.79 0.45
CA ALA A 30 11.45 12.42 0.80
C ALA A 30 10.45 11.41 1.37
N VAL A 31 10.24 10.27 0.71
CA VAL A 31 9.32 9.24 1.21
C VAL A 31 9.79 8.62 2.52
N TYR A 32 11.09 8.34 2.66
CA TYR A 32 11.67 7.79 3.89
C TYR A 32 11.54 8.70 5.11
N SER A 33 11.52 10.01 4.90
CA SER A 33 11.31 10.97 5.99
C SER A 33 9.83 11.29 6.22
N ASN A 34 8.99 11.18 5.19
CA ASN A 34 7.55 11.38 5.29
C ASN A 34 6.81 10.62 4.16
N PRO A 35 6.13 9.50 4.47
CA PRO A 35 5.42 8.68 3.47
C PRO A 35 4.38 9.45 2.64
N ILE A 36 3.82 10.56 3.15
CA ILE A 36 2.89 11.43 2.40
C ILE A 36 3.57 12.03 1.15
N ALA A 37 4.90 12.12 1.12
CA ALA A 37 5.66 12.65 0.00
C ALA A 37 5.51 11.83 -1.29
N ILE A 38 4.97 10.61 -1.23
CA ILE A 38 4.65 9.79 -2.41
C ILE A 38 3.77 10.52 -3.42
N LYS A 39 2.89 11.43 -2.96
CA LYS A 39 2.06 12.30 -3.81
C LYS A 39 2.86 13.22 -4.74
N PHE A 40 4.15 13.41 -4.45
CA PHE A 40 5.06 14.28 -5.19
C PHE A 40 6.19 13.49 -5.88
N ILE A 41 6.13 12.16 -5.88
CA ILE A 41 7.10 11.36 -6.63
C ILE A 41 6.59 11.22 -8.07
N PRO A 42 7.43 11.50 -9.08
CA PRO A 42 7.02 11.30 -10.46
C PRO A 42 6.99 9.81 -10.82
N PRO A 43 6.12 9.37 -11.76
CA PRO A 43 5.91 7.96 -12.08
C PRO A 43 7.17 7.14 -12.32
N GLN A 44 8.19 7.71 -12.98
CA GLN A 44 9.44 7.01 -13.28
C GLN A 44 10.29 6.64 -12.06
N HIS A 45 9.99 7.22 -10.88
CA HIS A 45 10.66 6.93 -9.62
C HIS A 45 9.76 6.17 -8.65
N LEU A 46 8.57 5.69 -9.07
CA LEU A 46 7.73 4.81 -8.25
C LEU A 46 8.13 3.35 -8.52
N ASP A 47 9.04 2.84 -7.70
CA ASP A 47 9.50 1.45 -7.72
C ASP A 47 9.03 0.67 -6.48
N ASP A 48 9.29 -0.64 -6.47
CA ASP A 48 8.88 -1.52 -5.38
C ASP A 48 9.43 -1.04 -4.02
N GLU A 49 10.66 -0.54 -3.96
CA GLU A 49 11.28 -0.05 -2.72
C GLU A 49 10.50 1.14 -2.11
N ILE A 50 10.15 2.14 -2.93
CA ILE A 50 9.34 3.28 -2.48
C ILE A 50 7.93 2.84 -2.08
N LEU A 51 7.30 1.96 -2.88
CA LEU A 51 5.93 1.50 -2.63
C LEU A 51 5.84 0.67 -1.34
N GLU A 52 6.74 -0.31 -1.16
CA GLU A 52 6.84 -1.13 0.05
C GLU A 52 7.05 -0.27 1.29
N HIS A 53 7.94 0.73 1.22
CA HIS A 53 8.16 1.64 2.36
C HIS A 53 6.87 2.35 2.78
N VAL A 54 6.11 2.87 1.82
CA VAL A 54 4.84 3.55 2.11
C VAL A 54 3.80 2.60 2.67
N ILE A 55 3.73 1.37 2.15
CA ILE A 55 2.82 0.34 2.67
C ILE A 55 3.18 0.05 4.13
N HIS A 56 4.44 -0.28 4.44
CA HIS A 56 4.87 -0.59 5.79
C HIS A 56 4.74 0.58 6.79
N ALA A 57 4.71 1.82 6.31
CA ALA A 57 4.57 2.97 7.17
C ALA A 57 3.17 3.11 7.80
N GLY A 58 2.14 2.48 7.24
CA GLY A 58 0.79 2.45 7.83
C GLY A 58 -0.36 2.54 6.82
N GLU A 59 -1.50 1.96 7.21
CA GLU A 59 -2.76 1.93 6.43
C GLU A 59 -3.13 3.30 5.84
N LYS A 60 -3.05 4.37 6.64
CA LYS A 60 -3.40 5.73 6.22
C LYS A 60 -2.56 6.27 5.04
N TYR A 61 -1.43 5.64 4.74
CA TYR A 61 -0.58 6.01 3.62
C TYR A 61 -0.80 5.11 2.39
N VAL A 62 -1.28 3.88 2.59
CA VAL A 62 -1.60 2.94 1.50
C VAL A 62 -2.57 3.57 0.51
N ASP A 63 -3.60 4.25 1.02
CA ASP A 63 -4.60 4.92 0.18
C ASP A 63 -4.06 6.14 -0.61
N LEU A 64 -2.80 6.54 -0.35
CA LEU A 64 -2.12 7.59 -1.11
C LEU A 64 -1.37 7.05 -2.34
N ILE A 65 -1.21 5.73 -2.44
CA ILE A 65 -0.51 5.08 -3.54
C ILE A 65 -1.42 5.06 -4.77
N PRO A 66 -0.96 5.54 -5.95
CA PRO A 66 -1.75 5.40 -7.17
C PRO A 66 -1.82 3.92 -7.57
N LYS A 67 -3.05 3.40 -7.72
CA LYS A 67 -3.32 1.97 -7.92
C LYS A 67 -2.64 1.39 -9.15
N GLU A 68 -2.44 2.20 -10.18
CA GLU A 68 -1.81 1.80 -11.44
C GLU A 68 -0.34 1.39 -11.30
N PHE A 69 0.33 1.72 -10.19
CA PHE A 69 1.70 1.30 -9.89
C PHE A 69 1.78 0.06 -9.00
N LEU A 70 0.64 -0.42 -8.46
CA LEU A 70 0.61 -1.60 -7.61
C LEU A 70 0.61 -2.87 -8.45
N SER A 71 1.62 -3.70 -8.23
CA SER A 71 1.65 -5.10 -8.69
C SER A 71 0.84 -6.03 -7.78
N ASP A 72 0.57 -7.26 -8.24
CA ASP A 72 -0.09 -8.31 -7.44
C ASP A 72 0.60 -8.57 -6.10
N TYR A 73 1.94 -8.47 -6.09
CA TYR A 73 2.73 -8.60 -4.87
C TYR A 73 2.39 -7.51 -3.85
N HIS A 74 2.30 -6.25 -4.27
CA HIS A 74 1.92 -5.16 -3.37
C HIS A 74 0.49 -5.34 -2.84
N PHE A 75 -0.45 -5.78 -3.69
CA PHE A 75 -1.80 -6.10 -3.23
C PHE A 75 -1.81 -7.27 -2.23
N HIS A 76 -0.92 -8.25 -2.37
CA HIS A 76 -0.78 -9.32 -1.39
C HIS A 76 -0.30 -8.77 -0.04
N LEU A 77 0.77 -7.96 -0.07
CA LEU A 77 1.33 -7.31 1.11
C LEU A 77 0.30 -6.40 1.83
N ILE A 78 -0.45 -5.59 1.07
CA ILE A 78 -1.49 -4.73 1.64
C ILE A 78 -2.60 -5.56 2.30
N ARG A 79 -3.04 -6.67 1.68
CA ARG A 79 -4.06 -7.56 2.29
C ARG A 79 -3.57 -8.23 3.57
N GLU A 80 -2.28 -8.55 3.65
CA GLU A 80 -1.68 -9.14 4.85
C GLU A 80 -1.62 -8.13 6.01
N LEU A 81 -1.21 -6.90 5.75
CA LEU A 81 -1.00 -5.88 6.79
C LEU A 81 -2.28 -5.10 7.13
N TYR A 82 -3.11 -4.78 6.12
CA TYR A 82 -4.26 -3.88 6.21
C TYR A 82 -5.46 -4.43 5.41
N PRO A 83 -6.08 -5.54 5.87
CA PRO A 83 -7.15 -6.22 5.14
C PRO A 83 -8.41 -5.37 4.89
N TYR A 84 -8.55 -4.23 5.59
CA TYR A 84 -9.67 -3.30 5.46
C TYR A 84 -9.30 -1.98 4.76
N ALA A 85 -8.09 -1.86 4.20
CA ALA A 85 -7.65 -0.64 3.52
C ALA A 85 -8.62 -0.26 2.40
N GLN A 86 -8.91 1.03 2.26
CA GLN A 86 -9.88 1.52 1.27
C GLN A 86 -9.47 1.16 -0.16
N ILE A 87 -8.17 1.09 -0.41
CA ILE A 87 -7.62 0.64 -1.70
C ILE A 87 -8.16 -0.73 -2.14
N LEU A 88 -8.55 -1.60 -1.20
CA LEU A 88 -9.11 -2.94 -1.42
C LEU A 88 -10.65 -2.97 -1.54
N SER A 89 -11.37 -1.87 -1.26
CA SER A 89 -12.83 -1.89 -1.07
C SER A 89 -13.68 -2.37 -2.26
N ASN A 90 -13.13 -2.39 -3.47
CA ASN A 90 -13.83 -2.90 -4.66
C ASN A 90 -13.62 -4.40 -4.89
N GLU A 91 -12.82 -5.06 -4.05
CA GLU A 91 -12.59 -6.49 -4.12
C GLU A 91 -13.38 -7.23 -3.04
N PRO A 92 -13.87 -8.45 -3.35
CA PRO A 92 -14.50 -9.29 -2.33
C PRO A 92 -13.49 -9.58 -1.21
N ILE A 93 -13.95 -9.45 0.05
CA ILE A 93 -13.16 -9.83 1.22
C ILE A 93 -12.77 -11.30 1.08
N ARG A 94 -11.47 -11.57 0.93
CA ARG A 94 -10.91 -12.92 0.93
C ARG A 94 -10.65 -13.35 2.36
N LEU A 95 -11.32 -14.41 2.80
CA LEU A 95 -11.07 -15.00 4.11
C LEU A 95 -9.70 -15.69 4.12
N ASN A 96 -8.94 -15.52 5.20
CA ASN A 96 -7.75 -16.34 5.43
C ASN A 96 -8.16 -17.78 5.80
N SER A 97 -7.18 -18.68 5.95
CA SER A 97 -7.43 -20.10 6.25
C SER A 97 -8.25 -20.32 7.53
N ASN A 98 -8.08 -19.49 8.55
CA ASN A 98 -8.87 -19.56 9.78
C ASN A 98 -10.31 -19.07 9.55
N GLY A 99 -10.48 -17.99 8.78
CA GLY A 99 -11.79 -17.48 8.39
C GLY A 99 -12.58 -18.47 7.54
N LEU A 100 -11.92 -19.15 6.59
CA LEU A 100 -12.51 -20.21 5.80
C LEU A 100 -12.95 -21.39 6.68
N LYS A 101 -12.10 -21.85 7.59
CA LYS A 101 -12.46 -22.92 8.55
C LYS A 101 -13.64 -22.54 9.44
N ALA A 102 -13.68 -21.31 9.94
CA ALA A 102 -14.80 -20.83 10.74
C ALA A 102 -16.10 -20.80 9.92
N LEU A 103 -16.02 -20.35 8.66
CA LEU A 103 -17.15 -20.32 7.75
C LEU A 103 -17.66 -21.75 7.43
N GLU A 104 -16.76 -22.70 7.18
CA GLU A 104 -17.10 -24.12 6.98
C GLU A 104 -17.84 -24.71 8.19
N GLN A 105 -17.34 -24.47 9.41
CA GLN A 105 -17.98 -24.94 10.63
C GLN A 105 -19.41 -24.39 10.80
N VAL A 106 -19.61 -23.11 10.50
CA VAL A 106 -20.95 -22.49 10.55
C VAL A 106 -21.89 -23.14 9.55
N TYR A 107 -21.43 -23.39 8.31
CA TYR A 107 -22.25 -24.04 7.28
C TYR A 107 -22.64 -25.48 7.64
N ASP A 108 -21.75 -26.22 8.28
CA ASP A 108 -22.04 -27.57 8.79
C ASP A 108 -23.12 -27.50 9.90
N ILE A 109 -23.06 -26.52 10.80
CA ILE A 109 -24.06 -26.33 11.88
C ILE A 109 -25.45 -26.01 11.32
N ILE A 110 -25.55 -25.11 10.34
CA ILE A 110 -26.84 -24.65 9.80
C ILE A 110 -27.41 -25.57 8.71
N GLY A 111 -26.74 -26.69 8.41
CA GLY A 111 -27.25 -27.71 7.48
C GLY A 111 -27.13 -27.34 5.99
N TYR A 112 -26.14 -26.52 5.61
CA TYR A 112 -25.86 -26.12 4.22
C TYR A 112 -24.47 -26.56 3.75
N PRO A 113 -24.16 -27.87 3.69
CA PRO A 113 -22.82 -28.37 3.36
C PRO A 113 -22.39 -28.15 1.89
N GLN A 114 -23.31 -27.77 1.00
CA GLN A 114 -23.01 -27.58 -0.43
C GLN A 114 -22.19 -26.32 -0.77
N PHE A 115 -21.95 -25.42 0.19
CA PHE A 115 -21.14 -24.21 -0.05
C PHE A 115 -19.63 -24.48 -0.19
N LYS A 116 -19.18 -25.74 0.00
CA LYS A 116 -17.80 -26.21 -0.20
C LYS A 116 -17.23 -26.02 -1.62
N LYS A 117 -18.02 -25.53 -2.59
CA LYS A 117 -17.61 -25.34 -4.00
C LYS A 117 -17.16 -23.92 -4.36
N PHE A 118 -17.31 -22.95 -3.46
CA PHE A 118 -17.03 -21.54 -3.76
C PHE A 118 -16.05 -20.88 -2.77
N ALA A 119 -15.42 -21.68 -1.90
CA ALA A 119 -14.36 -21.28 -0.98
C ALA A 119 -12.98 -21.38 -1.64
#